data_AF-A0A1G1H4I3-F1
#
_entry.id   AF-A0A1G1H4I3-F1
#
_cell.length_a   1.000
_cell.length_b   1.000
_cell.length_c   1.000
_cell.angle_alpha   90.00
_cell.angle_beta   90.00
_cell.angle_gamma   90.00
#
_symmetry.space_group_name_H-M   'P 1'
#
loop_
_entity.id
_entity.type
_entity.pdbx_description
1 polymer ?
#
loop_
_entity_poly.entity_id
_entity_poly.type
_entity_poly.pdbx_seq_one_letter_code
_entity_poly.pdbx_strand_id
1 'polypeptide(L)' 'MIEHWIEHNEAHVKAYREWASKAEALGKKELSAILKQIAEENKKLEGLFKKALKGIYSKRRK' A
#
# COMPACT_ATOMS: atom_id res chain seq x y z
N MET A 1 -16.10 -5.42 0.78
CA MET A 1 -15.28 -5.13 1.99
C MET A 1 -13.79 -5.15 1.66
N ILE A 2 -13.19 -6.29 1.25
CA ILE A 2 -11.75 -6.33 0.90
C ILE A 2 -11.41 -5.42 -0.29
N GLU A 3 -12.29 -5.33 -1.29
CA GLU A 3 -12.10 -4.42 -2.44
C GLU A 3 -11.98 -2.95 -2.01
N HIS A 4 -12.81 -2.48 -1.05
CA HIS A 4 -12.71 -1.12 -0.50
C HIS A 4 -11.38 -0.86 0.21
N TRP A 5 -10.83 -1.86 0.90
CA TRP A 5 -9.52 -1.74 1.54
C TRP A 5 -8.38 -1.69 0.51
N ILE A 6 -8.48 -2.42 -0.61
CA ILE A 6 -7.50 -2.34 -1.70
C ILE A 6 -7.49 -0.93 -2.30
N GLU A 7 -8.66 -0.38 -2.62
CA GLU A 7 -8.80 0.97 -3.17
C GLU A 7 -8.25 2.03 -2.20
N HIS A 8 -8.55 1.91 -0.91
CA HIS A 8 -8.06 2.85 0.10
C HIS A 8 -6.53 2.77 0.29
N ASN A 9 -5.96 1.57 0.21
CA ASN A 9 -4.51 1.38 0.33
C ASN A 9 -3.74 2.07 -0.81
N GLU A 10 -4.28 2.11 -2.03
CA GLU A 10 -3.66 2.84 -3.14
C GLU A 10 -3.56 4.36 -2.83
N ALA A 11 -4.62 4.93 -2.25
CA ALA A 11 -4.61 6.33 -1.82
C ALA A 11 -3.56 6.60 -0.74
N HIS A 12 -3.41 5.70 0.23
CA HIS A 12 -2.38 5.80 1.27
C HIS A 12 -0.96 5.70 0.69
N VAL A 13 -0.70 4.74 -0.21
CA VAL A 13 0.60 4.58 -0.87
C VAL A 13 0.99 5.87 -1.61
N LYS A 14 0.03 6.50 -2.31
CA LYS A 14 0.25 7.78 -2.98
C LYS A 14 0.62 8.88 -1.99
N ALA A 15 -0.13 9.01 -0.89
CA ALA A 15 0.14 10.01 0.15
C ALA A 15 1.54 9.83 0.78
N TYR A 16 1.93 8.60 1.13
CA TYR A 16 3.25 8.32 1.69
C TYR A 16 4.39 8.66 0.72
N ARG A 17 4.22 8.39 -0.58
CA ARG A 17 5.20 8.76 -1.60
C ARG A 17 5.33 10.27 -1.77
N GLU A 18 4.22 10.99 -1.75
CA GLU A 18 4.22 12.46 -1.78
C GLU A 18 4.92 13.05 -0.55
N TRP A 19 4.63 12.52 0.65
CA TRP A 19 5.30 12.95 1.87
C TRP A 19 6.78 12.60 1.88
N ALA A 20 7.17 11.44 1.33
CA ALA A 20 8.57 11.07 1.20
C ALA A 20 9.33 12.04 0.30
N SER A 21 8.73 12.46 -0.81
CA SER A 21 9.29 13.47 -1.72
C SER A 21 9.45 14.83 -1.01
N LYS A 22 8.43 15.27 -0.27
CA LYS A 22 8.50 16.49 0.55
C LYS A 22 9.58 16.41 1.63
N ALA A 23 9.70 15.27 2.32
CA ALA A 23 10.72 15.05 3.33
C ALA A 23 12.13 15.09 2.74
N GLU A 24 12.32 14.52 1.54
CA GLU A 24 13.58 14.55 0.80
C GLU A 24 13.97 15.98 0.41
N ALA A 25 13.03 16.77 -0.12
CA ALA A 25 13.23 18.18 -0.45
C ALA A 25 13.60 19.03 0.77
N LEU A 26 13.15 18.65 1.97
CA LEU A 26 13.49 19.30 3.24
C LEU A 26 14.80 18.76 3.88
N GLY A 27 15.54 17.90 3.19
CA GLY A 27 16.78 17.30 3.70
C GLY A 27 16.57 16.20 4.76
N LYS A 28 15.32 15.82 5.04
CA LYS A 28 14.96 14.78 6.02
C LYS A 28 15.05 13.38 5.40
N LYS A 29 16.26 12.96 5.06
CA LYS A 29 16.53 11.71 4.32
C LYS A 29 16.00 10.45 5.02
N GLU A 30 16.18 10.35 6.33
CA GLU A 30 15.70 9.20 7.11
C GLU A 30 14.17 9.08 7.08
N LEU A 31 13.46 10.21 7.30
CA LEU A 31 12.00 10.25 7.20
C LEU A 31 11.52 9.88 5.79
N SER A 32 12.18 10.38 4.75
CA SER A 32 11.87 10.00 3.36
C SER A 32 12.04 8.49 3.14
N ALA A 33 13.11 7.89 3.65
CA ALA A 33 13.38 6.46 3.53
C ALA A 33 12.29 5.63 4.25
N ILE A 34 11.93 6.01 5.48
CA ILE A 34 10.86 5.34 6.25
C ILE A 34 9.53 5.44 5.52
N LEU A 35 9.16 6.60 4.99
CA LEU A 35 7.91 6.78 4.24
C LEU A 35 7.89 5.97 2.93
N LYS A 36 9.03 5.88 2.22
CA LYS A 36 9.17 4.99 1.05
C LYS A 36 8.99 3.53 1.46
N GLN A 37 9.57 3.10 2.58
CA GLN A 37 9.41 1.73 3.09
C GLN A 37 7.95 1.44 3.46
N ILE A 38 7.24 2.35 4.13
CA ILE A 38 5.82 2.21 4.47
C ILE A 38 4.97 2.04 3.19
N ALA A 39 5.28 2.79 2.13
CA ALA A 39 4.60 2.66 0.85
C ALA A 39 4.80 1.28 0.20
N GLU A 40 6.01 0.72 0.29
CA GLU A 40 6.32 -0.60 -0.26
C GLU A 40 5.71 -1.74 0.58
N GLU A 41 5.71 -1.62 1.91
CA GLU A 41 5.02 -2.60 2.78
C GLU A 41 3.51 -2.59 2.54
N ASN A 42 2.89 -1.43 2.29
CA ASN A 42 1.48 -1.35 1.91
C ASN A 42 1.18 -2.08 0.60
N LYS A 43 2.08 -2.01 -0.40
CA LYS A 43 1.90 -2.79 -1.64
C LYS A 43 1.95 -4.30 -1.40
N LYS A 44 2.81 -4.76 -0.48
CA LYS A 44 2.84 -6.18 -0.10
C LYS A 44 1.52 -6.59 0.57
N LEU A 45 1.00 -5.75 1.47
CA LEU A 45 -0.31 -5.95 2.09
C LEU A 45 -1.43 -6.03 1.05
N GLU A 46 -1.42 -5.15 0.05
CA GLU A 46 -2.37 -5.19 -1.08
C GLU A 46 -2.30 -6.51 -1.86
N GLY A 47 -1.09 -7.04 -2.07
CA GLY A 47 -0.88 -8.37 -2.66
C GLY A 47 -1.54 -9.50 -1.86
N LEU A 48 -1.50 -9.43 -0.53
CA LEU A 48 -2.19 -10.38 0.35
C LEU A 48 -3.71 -10.26 0.22
N PHE A 49 -4.25 -9.04 0.15
CA PHE A 49 -5.68 -8.82 -0.08
C PHE A 49 -6.14 -9.38 -1.44
N LYS A 50 -5.37 -9.16 -2.51
CA LYS A 50 -5.65 -9.74 -3.83
C LYS A 50 -5.62 -11.26 -3.81
N LYS A 51 -4.66 -11.87 -3.09
CA LYS A 51 -4.59 -13.32 -2.89
C LYS A 51 -5.81 -13.85 -2.11
N ALA A 52 -6.23 -13.13 -1.07
CA ALA A 52 -7.41 -13.49 -0.29
C ALA A 52 -8.70 -13.44 -1.13
N LEU A 53 -8.88 -12.39 -1.95
CA LEU A 53 -10.00 -12.31 -2.90
C LEU A 53 -10.03 -13.51 -3.86
N LYS A 54 -8.88 -13.85 -4.46
CA LYS A 54 -8.78 -15.02 -5.35
C LYS A 54 -9.17 -16.33 -4.64
N GLY A 55 -8.76 -16.49 -3.37
CA GLY A 55 -9.15 -17.64 -2.56
C GLY A 55 -10.66 -17.72 -2.28
N ILE A 56 -11.31 -16.58 -2.03
CA ILE A 56 -12.76 -16.48 -1.82
C ILE A 56 -13.51 -16.83 -3.12
N TYR A 57 -13.14 -16.21 -4.24
CA TYR A 57 -13.79 -16.45 -5.54
C TYR A 57 -13.55 -17.87 -6.06
N SER A 58 -12.40 -18.48 -5.76
CA SER A 58 -12.11 -19.88 -6.12
C SER A 58 -12.90 -20.89 -5.31
N LYS A 59 -13.33 -20.57 -4.09
CA LYS A 59 -14.18 -21.45 -3.26
C LYS A 59 -15.66 -21.35 -3.60
N ARG A 60 -16.14 -20.23 -4.15
CA ARG A 60 -17.54 -20.03 -4.57
C ARG A 60 -17.94 -20.72 -5.88
N ARG A 61 -16.98 -21.27 -6.64
CA ARG A 61 -17.22 -21.99 -7.91
C ARG A 61 -17.26 -23.52 -7.77
N LYS A 62 -17.18 -24.05 -6.56
CA LYS A 62 -17.43 -25.47 -6.24
C LYS A 62 -18.71 -25.57 -5.43
#